data_AF-A0A9W7UNR5-F1
#
_entry.id   AF-A0A9W7UNR5-F1
#
_cell.length_a   1.000
_cell.length_b   1.000
_cell.length_c   1.000
_cell.angle_alpha   90.00
_cell.angle_beta   90.00
_cell.angle_gamma   90.00
#
_symmetry.space_group_name_H-M   'P 1'
#
loop_
_entity.id
_entity.type
_entity.pdbx_description
1 polymer ?
#
loop_
_entity_poly.entity_id
_entity_poly.type
_entity_poly.pdbx_seq_one_letter_code
_entity_poly.pdbx_strand_id
1 'polypeptide(L)'
;MEKLVTFYLEPISVRLNVKGKISNEELLQRAKEKFVQEMTNQGGPRSFKYSVSDGDTLTREELAIGKVVKTDVGIGVVLKINKTTATVNVVRFPCYVRYKFTDLKKANSDCYDVSIWDQAYKAKKDKEKYYLFGHTGYIVLSEKIIPVVIVNVPRTSKGKYKLQFIEDNHYIEVTEAQIKHNFHYELAAAEAMQKSRRAKK
;
A
#
# COMPACT_ATOMS: atom_id res chain seq x y z
N MET A 1 -10.58 -8.70 22.65
CA MET A 1 -10.33 -7.54 21.76
C MET A 1 -8.84 -7.28 21.80
N GLU A 2 -8.15 -7.46 20.68
CA GLU A 2 -6.69 -7.38 20.61
C GLU A 2 -6.25 -5.94 20.30
N LYS A 3 -5.22 -5.45 20.98
CA LYS A 3 -4.66 -4.10 20.80
C LYS A 3 -3.23 -4.25 20.29
N LEU A 4 -2.89 -3.54 19.22
CA LEU A 4 -1.52 -3.42 18.77
C LEU A 4 -0.85 -2.30 19.58
N VAL A 5 0.27 -2.62 20.23
CA VAL A 5 1.10 -1.65 20.94
C VAL A 5 2.45 -1.58 20.26
N THR A 6 2.76 -0.44 19.65
CA THR A 6 4.03 -0.21 18.94
C THR A 6 4.92 0.68 19.77
N PHE A 7 6.12 0.20 20.12
CA PHE A 7 7.15 0.98 20.80
C PHE A 7 8.13 1.55 19.76
N TYR A 8 8.35 2.87 19.79
CA TYR A 8 9.31 3.55 18.92
C TYR A 8 10.65 3.68 19.64
N LEU A 9 11.57 2.74 19.38
CA LEU A 9 12.90 2.71 19.96
C LEU A 9 13.91 3.31 18.97
N GLU A 10 14.50 4.45 19.31
CA GLU A 10 15.64 4.99 18.57
C GLU A 10 16.90 4.15 18.86
N PRO A 11 17.89 4.07 17.94
CA PRO A 11 19.10 3.30 18.16
C PRO A 11 19.88 3.83 19.38
N ILE A 12 20.07 2.97 20.38
CA ILE A 12 20.81 3.33 21.60
C ILE A 12 22.27 2.95 21.40
N SER A 13 23.13 3.97 21.36
CA SER A 13 24.58 3.82 21.23
C SER A 13 25.26 4.07 22.57
N VAL A 14 25.94 3.05 23.09
CA VAL A 14 26.61 3.13 24.40
C VAL A 14 28.11 3.25 24.19
N ARG A 15 28.73 4.26 24.81
CA ARG A 15 30.19 4.46 24.73
C ARG A 15 30.88 3.73 25.87
N LEU A 16 31.79 2.82 25.55
CA LEU A 16 32.62 2.13 26.54
C LEU A 16 34.04 2.70 26.55
N ASN A 17 34.56 2.98 27.75
CA ASN A 17 35.99 3.25 27.93
C ASN A 17 36.71 1.92 28.17
N VAL A 18 37.46 1.50 27.16
CA VAL A 18 38.23 0.26 27.15
C VAL A 18 39.70 0.59 27.44
N LYS A 19 40.26 -0.01 28.49
CA LYS A 19 41.71 0.04 28.77
C LYS A 19 42.31 -1.33 28.46
N GLY A 20 43.31 -1.38 27.57
CA GLY A 20 43.99 -2.60 27.17
C GLY A 20 43.27 -3.43 26.11
N LYS A 21 43.75 -4.65 25.84
CA LYS A 21 43.08 -5.62 24.96
C LYS A 21 41.99 -6.33 25.76
N ILE A 22 40.75 -6.21 25.30
CA ILE A 22 39.59 -6.92 25.86
C ILE A 22 39.02 -7.83 24.77
N SER A 23 38.48 -8.99 25.13
CA SER A 23 37.78 -9.85 24.19
C SER A 23 36.44 -9.24 23.76
N ASN A 24 35.94 -9.64 22.59
CA ASN A 24 34.65 -9.16 22.08
C ASN A 24 33.48 -9.57 22.99
N GLU A 25 33.55 -10.73 23.63
CA GLU A 25 32.53 -11.22 24.56
C GLU A 25 32.45 -10.35 25.80
N GLU A 26 33.60 -10.00 26.37
CA GLU A 26 33.66 -9.13 27.55
C GLU A 26 33.30 -7.67 27.22
N LEU A 27 33.65 -7.20 26.02
CA LEU A 27 33.18 -5.91 25.49
C LEU A 27 31.64 -5.87 25.40
N LEU A 28 31.03 -6.91 24.83
CA LEU A 28 29.58 -7.01 24.67
C LEU A 28 28.87 -7.08 26.03
N GLN A 29 29.44 -7.81 26.99
CA GLN A 29 28.89 -7.89 28.34
C GLN A 29 28.88 -6.52 29.03
N ARG A 30 30.01 -5.80 28.98
CA ARG A 30 30.10 -4.43 29.53
C ARG A 30 29.17 -3.46 28.79
N ALA A 31 28.96 -3.64 27.49
CA ALA A 31 28.02 -2.83 26.70
C ALA A 31 26.59 -3.04 27.17
N LYS A 32 26.16 -4.29 27.41
CA LYS A 32 24.83 -4.62 27.91
C LYS A 32 24.59 -4.05 29.31
N GLU A 33 25.56 -4.15 30.21
CA GLU A 33 25.45 -3.59 31.56
C GLU A 33 25.29 -2.08 31.53
N LYS A 34 26.12 -1.40 30.74
CA LYS A 34 26.06 0.05 30.61
C LYS A 34 24.79 0.52 29.87
N PHE A 35 24.31 -0.25 28.90
CA PHE A 35 23.00 -0.05 28.26
C PHE A 35 21.87 -0.06 29.28
N VAL A 36 21.79 -1.09 30.14
CA VAL A 36 20.73 -1.20 31.16
C VAL A 36 20.78 -0.02 32.13
N GLN A 37 21.98 0.39 32.56
CA GLN A 37 22.15 1.58 33.41
C GLN A 37 21.68 2.86 32.74
N GLU A 38 22.16 3.16 31.52
CA GLU A 38 21.77 4.37 30.80
C GLU A 38 20.26 4.38 30.48
N MET A 39 19.69 3.25 30.08
CA MET A 39 18.25 3.12 29.80
C MET A 39 17.41 3.34 31.05
N THR A 40 17.83 2.79 32.19
CA THR A 40 17.15 3.02 33.49
C THR A 40 17.24 4.49 33.92
N ASN A 41 18.40 5.12 33.77
CA ASN A 41 18.62 6.53 34.10
C ASN A 41 17.79 7.49 33.22
N GLN A 42 17.51 7.11 31.97
CA GLN A 42 16.67 7.88 31.04
C GLN A 42 15.16 7.65 31.25
N GLY A 43 14.75 7.08 32.39
CA GLY A 43 13.35 6.85 32.75
C GLY A 43 12.84 5.44 32.45
N GLY A 44 13.72 4.55 31.97
CA GLY A 44 13.41 3.15 31.73
C GLY A 44 12.38 2.95 30.60
N PRO A 45 11.75 1.77 30.52
CA PRO A 45 10.72 1.49 29.51
C PRO A 45 9.51 2.43 29.57
N ARG A 46 9.33 3.18 30.67
CA ARG A 46 8.24 4.15 30.85
C ARG A 46 8.43 5.41 30.01
N SER A 47 9.65 5.75 29.61
CA SER A 47 9.92 6.92 28.78
C SER A 47 9.80 6.63 27.28
N PHE A 48 9.59 5.37 26.90
CA PHE A 48 9.43 5.00 25.51
C PHE A 48 8.16 5.58 24.93
N LYS A 49 8.30 6.25 23.78
CA LYS A 49 7.14 6.68 23.00
C LYS A 49 6.47 5.42 22.44
N TYR A 50 5.17 5.32 22.66
CA TYR A 50 4.36 4.23 22.13
C TYR A 50 3.09 4.76 21.47
N SER A 51 2.53 3.96 20.58
CA SER A 51 1.18 4.13 20.07
C SER A 51 0.36 2.88 20.39
N VAL A 52 -0.90 3.08 20.73
CA VAL A 52 -1.89 2.01 20.92
C VAL A 52 -2.93 2.16 19.85
N SER A 53 -3.17 1.09 19.11
CA SER A 53 -4.20 1.07 18.08
C SER A 53 -4.98 -0.24 18.18
N ASP A 54 -6.21 -0.26 17.67
CA ASP A 54 -6.96 -1.52 17.58
C ASP A 54 -6.17 -2.49 16.69
N GLY A 55 -6.09 -3.77 17.05
CA GLY A 55 -5.22 -4.75 16.36
C GLY A 55 -5.41 -4.82 14.84
N ASP A 56 -6.59 -4.42 14.34
CA ASP A 56 -6.93 -4.39 12.92
C ASP A 56 -6.48 -3.12 12.18
N THR A 57 -6.03 -2.08 12.89
CA THR A 57 -5.63 -0.80 12.28
C THR A 57 -4.27 -0.89 11.62
N LEU A 58 -4.10 -0.16 10.53
CA LEU A 58 -2.85 -0.15 9.77
C LEU A 58 -1.84 0.80 10.39
N THR A 59 -0.60 0.33 10.57
CA THR A 59 0.52 1.22 10.88
C THR A 59 0.92 2.04 9.65
N ARG A 60 1.74 3.07 9.85
CA ARG A 60 2.28 3.88 8.74
C ARG A 60 3.14 3.03 7.80
N GLU A 61 3.91 2.11 8.37
CA GLU A 61 4.82 1.21 7.64
C GLU A 61 4.06 0.18 6.83
N GLU A 62 2.87 -0.21 7.30
CA GLU A 62 1.99 -1.12 6.58
C GLU A 62 1.20 -0.43 5.46
N LEU A 63 1.14 0.90 5.43
CA LEU A 63 0.44 1.66 4.39
C LEU A 63 1.30 1.81 3.13
N ALA A 64 0.77 1.32 2.01
CA ALA A 64 1.37 1.48 0.69
C ALA A 64 0.30 1.95 -0.32
N ILE A 65 0.74 2.61 -1.38
CA ILE A 65 -0.15 2.91 -2.51
C ILE A 65 -0.52 1.59 -3.18
N GLY A 66 -1.79 1.41 -3.54
CA GLY A 66 -2.31 0.14 -4.05
C GLY A 66 -2.76 -0.84 -2.97
N LYS A 67 -2.53 -0.53 -1.68
CA LYS A 67 -3.02 -1.35 -0.57
C LYS A 67 -4.52 -1.22 -0.41
N VAL A 68 -5.17 -2.35 -0.12
CA VAL A 68 -6.60 -2.43 0.15
C VAL A 68 -6.85 -2.33 1.64
N VAL A 69 -7.82 -1.49 1.97
CA VAL A 69 -8.10 -1.07 3.33
C VAL A 69 -9.60 -1.07 3.55
N LYS A 70 -10.01 -1.40 4.77
CA LYS A 70 -11.38 -1.25 5.23
C LYS A 70 -11.51 0.09 5.95
N THR A 71 -12.52 0.86 5.58
CA THR A 71 -12.89 2.14 6.17
C THR A 71 -14.26 2.01 6.86
N ASP A 72 -14.75 3.10 7.43
CA ASP A 72 -16.10 3.24 7.97
C ASP A 72 -17.20 3.19 6.89
N VAL A 73 -16.90 3.65 5.67
CA VAL A 73 -17.83 3.72 4.53
C VAL A 73 -17.80 2.45 3.67
N GLY A 74 -16.68 1.71 3.65
CA GLY A 74 -16.57 0.50 2.86
C GLY A 74 -15.14 0.01 2.70
N ILE A 75 -14.90 -0.73 1.62
CA ILE A 75 -13.56 -1.21 1.26
C ILE A 75 -13.01 -0.30 0.17
N GLY A 76 -11.72 0.01 0.23
CA GLY A 76 -11.11 0.90 -0.75
C GLY A 76 -9.62 0.64 -0.97
N VAL A 77 -9.06 1.33 -1.96
CA VAL A 77 -7.65 1.23 -2.35
C VAL A 77 -6.94 2.56 -2.06
N VAL A 78 -5.77 2.50 -1.41
CA VAL A 78 -4.95 3.67 -1.10
C VAL A 78 -4.35 4.25 -2.38
N LEU A 79 -4.67 5.51 -2.67
CA LEU A 79 -4.16 6.23 -3.86
C LEU A 79 -2.98 7.15 -3.55
N LYS A 80 -2.95 7.71 -2.35
CA LYS A 80 -1.94 8.69 -1.93
C LYS A 80 -1.75 8.62 -0.42
N ILE A 81 -0.49 8.72 0.01
CA ILE A 81 -0.11 8.79 1.42
C ILE A 81 0.49 10.17 1.70
N ASN A 82 -0.06 10.89 2.67
CA ASN A 82 0.45 12.17 3.17
C ASN A 82 1.15 11.95 4.53
N LYS A 83 1.54 13.03 5.21
CA LYS A 83 2.21 12.92 6.52
C LYS A 83 1.36 12.20 7.58
N THR A 84 0.06 12.48 7.64
CA THR A 84 -0.84 11.98 8.70
C THR A 84 -2.13 11.34 8.16
N THR A 85 -2.33 11.32 6.85
CA THR A 85 -3.56 10.86 6.21
C THR A 85 -3.28 10.11 4.93
N ALA A 86 -4.18 9.23 4.54
CA ALA A 86 -4.18 8.61 3.23
C ALA A 86 -5.47 8.98 2.47
N THR A 87 -5.34 9.17 1.16
CA THR A 87 -6.48 9.29 0.25
C THR A 87 -6.82 7.90 -0.27
N VAL A 88 -8.05 7.48 -0.06
CA VAL A 88 -8.56 6.15 -0.41
C VAL A 88 -9.67 6.30 -1.44
N ASN A 89 -9.63 5.48 -2.48
CA ASN A 89 -10.77 5.29 -3.37
C ASN A 89 -11.66 4.19 -2.79
N VAL A 90 -12.84 4.56 -2.30
CA VAL A 90 -13.76 3.60 -1.68
C VAL A 90 -14.65 3.00 -2.77
N VAL A 91 -14.71 1.67 -2.82
CA VAL A 91 -15.55 0.93 -3.76
C VAL A 91 -17.00 1.37 -3.60
N ARG A 92 -17.67 1.63 -4.73
CA ARG A 92 -19.05 2.13 -4.82
C ARG A 92 -19.31 3.52 -4.25
N PHE A 93 -18.27 4.26 -3.86
CA PHE A 93 -18.38 5.64 -3.44
C PHE A 93 -17.81 6.57 -4.53
N PRO A 94 -18.56 7.57 -5.00
CA PRO A 94 -18.17 8.38 -6.16
C PRO A 94 -17.06 9.41 -5.86
N CYS A 95 -16.45 9.40 -4.67
CA CYS A 95 -15.43 10.36 -4.30
C CYS A 95 -14.28 9.75 -3.50
N TYR A 96 -13.11 10.39 -3.60
CA TYR A 96 -11.93 10.04 -2.83
C TYR A 96 -12.04 10.61 -1.43
N VAL A 97 -11.95 9.74 -0.43
CA VAL A 97 -12.07 10.13 0.97
C VAL A 97 -10.69 10.14 1.61
N ARG A 98 -10.45 11.14 2.46
CA ARG A 98 -9.20 11.27 3.21
C ARG A 98 -9.41 10.71 4.61
N TYR A 99 -8.61 9.71 4.96
CA TYR A 99 -8.66 9.03 6.25
C TYR A 99 -7.40 9.28 7.06
N LYS A 100 -7.51 9.34 8.39
CA LYS A 100 -6.34 9.16 9.25
C LYS A 100 -5.93 7.69 9.22
N PHE A 101 -4.67 7.41 9.48
CA PHE A 101 -4.16 6.03 9.47
C PHE A 101 -4.89 5.14 10.49
N THR A 102 -5.27 5.71 11.63
CA THR A 102 -6.06 5.04 12.69
C THR A 102 -7.44 4.60 12.23
N ASP A 103 -7.98 5.21 11.18
CA ASP A 103 -9.33 4.95 10.69
C ASP A 103 -9.31 3.87 9.58
N LEU A 104 -8.11 3.42 9.19
CA LEU A 104 -7.90 2.41 8.17
C LEU A 104 -7.58 1.07 8.80
N LYS A 105 -8.33 0.05 8.40
CA LYS A 105 -8.15 -1.32 8.86
C LYS A 105 -7.64 -2.21 7.75
N LYS A 106 -7.00 -3.32 8.13
CA LYS A 106 -6.65 -4.40 7.22
C LYS A 106 -7.92 -4.94 6.56
N ALA A 107 -7.87 -5.12 5.25
CA ALA A 107 -8.93 -5.76 4.47
C ALA A 107 -8.39 -7.06 3.87
N ASN A 108 -9.27 -8.04 3.70
CA ASN A 108 -8.93 -9.24 2.94
C ASN A 108 -9.01 -8.95 1.45
N SER A 109 -8.17 -9.65 0.67
CA SER A 109 -8.02 -9.47 -0.77
C SER A 109 -9.31 -9.66 -1.57
N ASP A 110 -10.28 -10.43 -1.08
CA ASP A 110 -11.36 -10.99 -1.91
C ASP A 110 -12.47 -9.97 -2.28
N CYS A 111 -12.15 -8.67 -2.31
CA CYS A 111 -13.10 -7.56 -2.44
C CYS A 111 -12.90 -6.73 -3.72
N TYR A 112 -12.14 -7.24 -4.70
CA TYR A 112 -11.69 -6.51 -5.90
C TYR A 112 -12.74 -6.37 -7.02
N ASP A 113 -13.96 -6.87 -6.81
CA ASP A 113 -14.90 -7.19 -7.90
C ASP A 113 -15.49 -6.00 -8.67
N VAL A 114 -15.14 -4.74 -8.34
CA VAL A 114 -15.80 -3.59 -8.96
C VAL A 114 -14.80 -2.49 -9.32
N SER A 115 -14.53 -2.37 -10.62
CA SER A 115 -13.96 -1.15 -11.20
C SER A 115 -14.96 -0.01 -10.98
N ILE A 116 -14.53 1.17 -10.55
CA ILE A 116 -15.44 2.33 -10.40
C ILE A 116 -16.14 2.73 -11.71
N TRP A 117 -15.64 2.25 -12.86
CA TRP A 117 -16.34 2.33 -14.14
C TRP A 117 -17.58 1.44 -14.24
N ASP A 118 -17.71 0.34 -13.50
CA ASP A 118 -18.89 -0.53 -13.57
C ASP A 118 -20.18 0.23 -13.15
N GLN A 119 -20.05 1.21 -12.24
CA GLN A 119 -21.16 2.11 -11.88
C GLN A 119 -21.54 3.09 -13.00
N ALA A 120 -20.58 3.56 -13.80
CA ALA A 120 -20.82 4.50 -14.89
C ALA A 120 -21.18 3.80 -16.22
N TYR A 121 -20.61 2.61 -16.47
CA TYR A 121 -20.80 1.82 -17.69
C TYR A 121 -22.24 1.33 -17.84
N LYS A 122 -22.92 0.99 -16.73
CA LYS A 122 -24.36 0.70 -16.74
C LYS A 122 -25.22 1.93 -17.07
N ALA A 123 -24.69 3.15 -16.90
CA ALA A 123 -25.44 4.38 -17.04
C ALA A 123 -25.27 5.10 -18.39
N LYS A 124 -24.23 4.80 -19.20
CA LYS A 124 -24.03 5.46 -20.50
C LYS A 124 -23.48 4.53 -21.58
N LYS A 125 -24.11 4.58 -22.76
CA LYS A 125 -23.65 3.96 -24.03
C LYS A 125 -22.43 4.66 -24.64
N ASP A 126 -21.82 5.60 -23.92
CA ASP A 126 -20.63 6.30 -24.40
C ASP A 126 -19.40 5.45 -24.07
N LYS A 127 -18.72 4.99 -25.13
CA LYS A 127 -17.43 4.30 -25.03
C LYS A 127 -16.42 5.24 -24.36
N GLU A 128 -16.19 5.09 -23.07
CA GLU A 128 -15.22 5.92 -22.34
C GLU A 128 -13.79 5.61 -22.81
N LYS A 129 -13.20 6.58 -23.52
CA LYS A 129 -11.87 6.46 -24.16
C LYS A 129 -10.70 6.63 -23.19
N TYR A 130 -10.91 6.99 -21.93
CA TYR A 130 -9.81 7.43 -21.06
C TYR A 130 -9.99 6.99 -19.63
N TYR A 131 -9.02 6.27 -19.09
CA TYR A 131 -8.89 5.98 -17.67
C TYR A 131 -8.60 7.25 -16.86
N LEU A 132 -9.19 7.41 -15.67
CA LEU A 132 -8.88 8.53 -14.77
C LEU A 132 -8.07 8.07 -13.55
N PHE A 133 -7.54 9.04 -12.82
CA PHE A 133 -6.85 8.80 -11.56
C PHE A 133 -7.79 8.10 -10.59
N GLY A 134 -7.31 7.14 -9.81
CA GLY A 134 -8.09 6.33 -8.87
C GLY A 134 -8.77 5.10 -9.47
N HIS A 135 -8.82 4.99 -10.80
CA HIS A 135 -9.55 3.90 -11.46
C HIS A 135 -8.84 2.57 -11.26
N THR A 136 -9.60 1.53 -10.90
CA THR A 136 -9.11 0.16 -10.78
C THR A 136 -9.40 -0.65 -12.04
N GLY A 137 -8.61 -1.69 -12.29
CA GLY A 137 -8.78 -2.61 -13.41
C GLY A 137 -7.80 -3.78 -13.33
N TYR A 138 -7.65 -4.48 -14.45
CA TYR A 138 -6.85 -5.68 -14.59
C TYR A 138 -6.01 -5.60 -15.86
N ILE A 139 -4.71 -5.87 -15.77
CA ILE A 139 -3.84 -6.00 -16.94
C ILE A 139 -3.46 -7.45 -17.17
N VAL A 140 -3.17 -7.80 -18.42
CA VAL A 140 -2.61 -9.10 -18.78
C VAL A 140 -1.12 -8.92 -19.07
N LEU A 141 -0.27 -9.49 -18.22
CA LEU A 141 1.19 -9.43 -18.35
C LEU A 141 1.79 -10.82 -18.20
N SER A 142 2.55 -11.27 -19.20
CA SER A 142 3.20 -12.59 -19.21
C SER A 142 2.24 -13.74 -18.83
N GLU A 143 1.02 -13.70 -19.38
CA GLU A 143 -0.06 -14.67 -19.10
C GLU A 143 -0.57 -14.70 -17.65
N LYS A 144 -0.35 -13.63 -16.90
CA LYS A 144 -0.98 -13.40 -15.59
C LYS A 144 -1.95 -12.23 -15.68
N ILE A 145 -3.07 -12.34 -14.97
CA ILE A 145 -3.99 -11.22 -14.74
C ILE A 145 -3.54 -10.53 -13.46
N ILE A 146 -3.27 -9.23 -13.54
CA ILE A 146 -2.75 -8.45 -12.42
C ILE A 146 -3.74 -7.32 -12.12
N PRO A 147 -4.28 -7.23 -10.90
CA PRO A 147 -5.13 -6.12 -10.49
C PRO A 147 -4.30 -4.85 -10.31
N VAL A 148 -4.82 -3.72 -10.78
CA VAL A 148 -4.11 -2.44 -10.79
C VAL A 148 -5.01 -1.28 -10.41
N VAL A 149 -4.41 -0.21 -9.89
CA VAL A 149 -5.03 1.09 -9.68
C VAL A 149 -4.23 2.19 -10.37
N ILE A 150 -4.92 3.10 -11.04
CA ILE A 150 -4.29 4.21 -11.77
C ILE A 150 -3.98 5.33 -10.79
N VAL A 151 -2.70 5.60 -10.62
CA VAL A 151 -2.19 6.59 -9.65
C VAL A 151 -1.60 7.82 -10.34
N ASN A 152 -1.56 7.83 -11.68
CA ASN A 152 -1.25 9.02 -12.46
C ASN A 152 -1.92 8.96 -13.83
N VAL A 153 -2.45 10.10 -14.27
CA VAL A 153 -3.00 10.29 -15.62
C VAL A 153 -2.16 11.37 -16.31
N PRO A 154 -1.71 11.14 -17.54
CA PRO A 154 -0.90 12.11 -18.25
C PRO A 154 -1.72 13.35 -18.61
N ARG A 155 -1.09 14.53 -18.51
CA ARG A 155 -1.68 15.82 -18.92
C ARG A 155 -1.58 16.08 -20.42
N THR A 156 -0.81 15.26 -21.13
CA THR A 156 -0.53 15.39 -22.57
C THR A 156 -0.62 14.01 -23.23
N SER A 157 -0.90 13.96 -24.54
CA SER A 157 -1.03 12.72 -25.31
C SER A 157 0.27 11.90 -25.41
N LYS A 158 1.43 12.52 -25.18
CA LYS A 158 2.74 11.86 -25.13
C LYS A 158 3.10 11.36 -23.72
N GLY A 159 2.33 11.73 -22.71
CA GLY A 159 2.58 11.31 -21.33
C GLY A 159 2.18 9.85 -21.09
N LYS A 160 2.59 9.33 -19.94
CA LYS A 160 2.29 7.96 -19.53
C LYS A 160 1.35 7.94 -18.32
N TYR A 161 0.46 6.96 -18.31
CA TYR A 161 -0.29 6.57 -17.13
C TYR A 161 0.62 5.79 -16.21
N LYS A 162 0.43 5.94 -14.88
CA LYS A 162 1.10 5.10 -13.88
C LYS A 162 0.06 4.18 -13.25
N LEU A 163 0.26 2.88 -13.39
CA LEU A 163 -0.60 1.83 -12.85
C LEU A 163 0.16 1.15 -11.72
N GLN A 164 -0.33 1.28 -10.49
CA GLN A 164 0.19 0.60 -9.31
C GLN A 164 -0.48 -0.78 -9.21
N PHE A 165 0.28 -1.82 -8.93
CA PHE A 165 -0.27 -3.14 -8.67
C PHE A 165 -0.96 -3.14 -7.31
N ILE A 166 -2.13 -3.77 -7.22
CA ILE A 166 -2.86 -3.85 -5.96
C ILE A 166 -2.20 -4.92 -5.08
N GLU A 167 -2.05 -4.63 -3.78
CA GLU A 167 -1.29 -5.46 -2.81
C GLU A 167 0.18 -5.70 -3.16
N ASP A 168 0.74 -4.92 -4.10
CA ASP A 168 2.13 -5.01 -4.49
C ASP A 168 2.72 -3.59 -4.68
N ASN A 169 3.99 -3.41 -4.30
CA ASN A 169 4.68 -2.13 -4.42
C ASN A 169 5.17 -1.84 -5.85
N HIS A 170 5.01 -2.78 -6.79
CA HIS A 170 5.35 -2.57 -8.19
C HIS A 170 4.38 -1.65 -8.93
N TYR A 171 4.91 -0.88 -9.88
CA TYR A 171 4.12 -0.10 -10.82
C TYR A 171 4.64 -0.27 -12.24
N ILE A 172 3.78 0.03 -13.20
CA ILE A 172 4.16 0.16 -14.59
C ILE A 172 3.73 1.51 -15.14
N GLU A 173 4.43 1.96 -16.18
CA GLU A 173 4.05 3.13 -16.95
C GLU A 173 3.62 2.71 -18.35
N VAL A 174 2.43 3.15 -18.76
CA VAL A 174 1.86 2.77 -20.06
C VAL A 174 1.42 4.00 -20.83
N THR A 175 1.60 3.95 -22.15
CA THR A 175 1.07 4.95 -23.08
C THR A 175 -0.44 4.81 -23.25
N GLU A 176 -1.08 5.83 -23.85
CA GLU A 176 -2.51 5.77 -24.21
C GLU A 176 -2.84 4.59 -25.14
N ALA A 177 -1.94 4.20 -26.04
CA ALA A 177 -2.15 3.05 -26.91
C ALA A 177 -2.17 1.74 -26.10
N GLN A 178 -1.32 1.63 -25.08
CA GLN A 178 -1.17 0.45 -24.26
C GLN A 178 -2.25 0.31 -23.19
N ILE A 179 -2.81 1.43 -22.68
CA ILE A 179 -3.81 1.37 -21.61
C ILE A 179 -5.13 0.75 -22.06
N LYS A 180 -5.38 0.63 -23.37
CA LYS A 180 -6.51 -0.14 -23.94
C LYS A 180 -6.46 -1.63 -23.58
N HIS A 181 -5.31 -2.13 -23.14
CA HIS A 181 -5.13 -3.49 -22.63
C HIS A 181 -5.30 -3.59 -21.10
N ASN A 182 -5.74 -2.52 -20.45
CA ASN A 182 -6.31 -2.59 -19.11
C ASN A 182 -7.80 -2.91 -19.26
N PHE A 183 -8.28 -3.87 -18.49
CA PHE A 183 -9.63 -4.40 -18.51
C PHE A 183 -10.36 -4.00 -17.22
N HIS A 184 -11.64 -3.67 -17.34
CA HIS A 184 -12.46 -3.37 -16.17
C HIS A 184 -12.78 -4.61 -15.33
N TYR A 185 -12.78 -5.79 -15.96
CA TYR A 185 -13.14 -7.07 -15.34
C TYR A 185 -12.04 -8.09 -15.51
N GLU A 186 -11.82 -8.90 -14.47
CA GLU A 186 -10.93 -10.04 -14.54
C GLU A 186 -11.36 -11.01 -15.65
N LEU A 187 -12.66 -11.26 -15.80
CA LEU A 187 -13.18 -12.12 -16.88
C LEU A 187 -12.84 -11.59 -18.28
N ALA A 188 -12.96 -10.28 -18.50
CA ALA A 188 -12.59 -9.67 -19.77
C ALA A 188 -11.07 -9.77 -20.04
N ALA A 189 -10.25 -9.64 -18.99
CA ALA A 189 -8.82 -9.87 -19.07
C ALA A 189 -8.51 -11.34 -19.41
N ALA A 190 -9.23 -12.28 -18.79
CA ALA A 190 -9.10 -13.71 -19.04
C ALA A 190 -9.46 -14.08 -20.48
N GLU A 191 -10.57 -13.55 -21.01
CA GLU A 191 -10.97 -13.75 -22.40
C GLU A 191 -9.93 -13.21 -23.39
N ALA A 192 -9.39 -12.02 -23.13
CA ALA A 192 -8.35 -11.43 -23.97
C ALA A 192 -7.05 -12.25 -23.93
N MET A 193 -6.66 -12.76 -22.76
CA MET A 193 -5.52 -13.66 -22.60
C MET A 193 -5.72 -14.94 -23.41
N GLN A 194 -6.89 -15.58 -23.33
CA GLN A 194 -7.20 -16.79 -24.10
C GLN A 194 -7.17 -16.56 -25.61
N LYS A 195 -7.71 -15.43 -26.10
CA LYS A 195 -7.65 -15.05 -27.52
C LYS A 195 -6.20 -14.90 -27.99
N SER A 196 -5.34 -14.29 -27.18
CA SER A 196 -3.92 -14.12 -27.50
C SER A 196 -3.16 -15.44 -27.61
N ARG A 197 -3.49 -16.43 -26.77
CA ARG A 197 -2.92 -17.79 -26.82
C ARG A 197 -3.34 -18.53 -28.08
N ARG A 198 -4.59 -18.39 -28.50
CA ARG A 198 -5.10 -19.03 -29.73
C ARG A 198 -4.47 -18.46 -31.00
N ALA A 199 -4.15 -17.16 -31.02
CA ALA A 199 -3.53 -16.50 -32.17
C ALA A 199 -2.03 -16.82 -32.34
N LYS A 200 -1.38 -17.41 -31.32
CA LYS A 200 0.03 -17.83 -31.36
C LYS A 200 0.21 -19.32 -31.70
N LYS A 201 -0.89 -20.08 -31.82
CA LYS A 201 -0.90 -21.46 -32.30
C LYS A 201 -1.22 -21.46 -33.79
#